data_AF-A0AAU9LGT5-F1
#
_entry.id   AF-A0AAU9LGT5-F1
#
_cell.length_a   1.000
_cell.length_b   1.000
_cell.length_c   1.000
_cell.angle_alpha   90.00
_cell.angle_beta   90.00
_cell.angle_gamma   90.00
#
_symmetry.space_group_name_H-M   'P 1'
#
loop_
_entity.id
_entity.type
_entity.pdbx_description
1 polymer ?
#
loop_
_entity_poly.entity_id
_entity_poly.type
_entity_poly.pdbx_seq_one_letter_code
_entity_poly.pdbx_strand_id
1 'polypeptide(L)'
;MDSGSDNDLVLHTLLSAAQDVIRERGETSHREKKHRKYINRDREAAHELLVCDYFVTDSLYDLSKFKERFRISRNLFLRIALDLKRNYEFFQLRWDARGKRGFTTIQKCTTALRQLGYGITADASDEYLKMSERTGRDCIYLFCEYVIELYRDIYL
;
A
#
# COMPACT_ATOMS: atom_id res chain seq x y z
N MET A 1 24.19 -1.44 -16.03
CA MET A 1 23.23 -2.48 -15.58
C MET A 1 21.87 -1.80 -15.57
N ASP A 2 21.02 -2.24 -16.48
CA ASP A 2 19.82 -1.55 -16.94
C ASP A 2 18.72 -1.52 -15.86
N SER A 3 18.67 -0.42 -15.09
CA SER A 3 17.63 -0.21 -14.07
C SER A 3 16.22 -0.05 -14.67
N GLY A 4 16.09 0.17 -15.98
CA GLY A 4 14.81 0.19 -16.67
C GLY A 4 14.23 -1.21 -16.74
N SER A 5 14.97 -2.14 -17.35
CA SER A 5 14.56 -3.55 -17.50
C SER A 5 14.23 -4.24 -16.17
N ASP A 6 15.02 -4.02 -15.12
CA ASP A 6 14.73 -4.60 -13.80
C ASP A 6 13.43 -4.07 -13.18
N ASN A 7 13.15 -2.77 -13.32
CA ASN A 7 11.90 -2.20 -12.80
C ASN A 7 10.69 -2.65 -13.61
N ASP A 8 10.85 -2.84 -14.92
CA ASP A 8 9.79 -3.31 -15.80
C ASP A 8 9.39 -4.75 -15.48
N LEU A 9 10.37 -5.64 -15.24
CA LEU A 9 10.12 -7.02 -14.80
C LEU A 9 9.39 -7.06 -13.44
N VAL A 10 9.83 -6.23 -12.49
CA VAL A 10 9.22 -6.12 -11.16
C VAL A 10 7.79 -5.59 -11.27
N LEU A 11 7.54 -4.60 -12.13
CA LEU A 11 6.21 -4.04 -12.34
C LEU A 11 5.28 -5.05 -13.03
N HIS A 12 5.78 -5.82 -14.00
CA HIS A 12 5.01 -6.90 -14.61
C HIS A 12 4.64 -7.97 -13.59
N THR A 13 5.56 -8.35 -12.69
CA THR A 13 5.28 -9.29 -11.59
C THR A 13 4.22 -8.74 -10.64
N LEU A 14 4.29 -7.44 -10.33
CA LEU A 14 3.31 -6.76 -9.50
C LEU A 14 1.91 -6.76 -10.15
N LEU A 15 1.84 -6.53 -11.47
CA LEU A 15 0.59 -6.54 -12.22
C LEU A 15 -0.07 -7.92 -12.24
N SER A 16 0.71 -9.00 -12.42
CA SER A 16 0.19 -10.36 -12.34
C SER A 16 -0.36 -10.67 -10.95
N ALA A 17 0.39 -10.34 -9.89
CA ALA A 17 -0.09 -10.52 -8.50
C ALA A 17 -1.35 -9.69 -8.21
N ALA A 18 -1.44 -8.47 -8.77
CA ALA A 18 -2.62 -7.63 -8.65
C ALA A 18 -3.86 -8.28 -9.30
N GLN A 19 -3.72 -8.90 -10.48
CA GLN A 19 -4.83 -9.59 -11.16
C GLN A 19 -5.38 -10.75 -10.32
N ASP A 20 -4.51 -11.50 -9.65
CA ASP A 20 -4.92 -12.59 -8.76
C ASP A 20 -5.77 -12.09 -7.58
N VAL A 21 -5.35 -10.99 -6.93
CA VAL A 21 -6.12 -10.38 -5.83
C VAL A 21 -7.50 -9.90 -6.30
N ILE A 22 -7.60 -9.32 -7.49
CA ILE A 22 -8.88 -8.85 -8.05
C ILE A 22 -9.82 -10.04 -8.32
N ARG A 23 -9.28 -11.17 -8.81
CA ARG A 23 -10.05 -12.38 -9.08
C ARG A 23 -10.62 -13.02 -7.80
N GLU A 24 -9.87 -13.04 -6.71
CA GLU A 24 -10.27 -13.68 -5.44
C GLU A 24 -11.34 -12.92 -4.64
N ARG A 25 -11.52 -11.60 -4.87
CA ARG A 25 -12.51 -10.81 -4.13
C ARG A 25 -13.96 -11.24 -4.39
N GLY A 26 -14.21 -11.99 -5.46
CA GLY A 26 -15.53 -12.48 -5.85
C GLY A 26 -16.21 -13.45 -4.86
N GLU A 27 -15.51 -13.95 -3.84
CA GLU A 27 -16.00 -15.08 -3.03
C GLU A 27 -16.30 -14.77 -1.55
N THR A 28 -16.11 -13.52 -1.07
CA THR A 28 -16.35 -13.22 0.36
C THR A 28 -17.14 -11.95 0.59
N SER A 29 -18.47 -12.06 0.61
CA SER A 29 -19.31 -10.97 1.10
C SER A 29 -20.54 -11.47 1.86
N HIS A 30 -20.35 -11.89 3.12
CA HIS A 30 -21.30 -11.65 4.21
C HIS A 30 -20.63 -11.91 5.57
N ARG A 31 -19.98 -10.89 6.15
CA ARG A 31 -19.68 -10.85 7.59
C ARG A 31 -20.56 -9.78 8.23
N GLU A 32 -21.34 -10.18 9.24
CA GLU A 32 -22.21 -9.28 10.00
C GLU A 32 -21.44 -8.07 10.54
N LYS A 33 -22.04 -6.89 10.39
CA LYS A 33 -21.49 -5.62 10.90
C LYS A 33 -21.63 -5.58 12.43
N LYS A 34 -20.70 -6.20 13.17
CA LYS A 34 -20.61 -6.00 14.62
C LYS A 34 -20.10 -4.58 14.91
N HIS A 35 -20.74 -3.90 15.86
CA HIS A 35 -20.32 -2.58 16.32
C HIS A 35 -18.97 -2.69 17.03
N ARG A 36 -17.87 -2.38 16.32
CA ARG A 36 -16.51 -2.40 16.87
C ARG A 36 -16.23 -1.07 17.57
N LYS A 37 -15.69 -1.12 18.79
CA LYS A 37 -15.20 0.07 19.50
C LYS A 37 -14.11 0.73 18.68
N TYR A 38 -14.19 2.05 18.55
CA TYR A 38 -13.14 2.84 17.93
C TYR A 38 -11.90 2.86 18.82
N ILE A 39 -10.76 2.42 18.28
CA ILE A 39 -9.46 2.47 18.96
C ILE A 39 -8.64 3.59 18.32
N ASN A 40 -8.15 4.54 19.13
CA ASN A 40 -7.21 5.53 18.65
C ASN A 40 -5.82 4.89 18.53
N ARG A 41 -5.44 4.47 17.33
CA ARG A 41 -4.20 3.73 17.07
C ARG A 41 -2.98 4.61 16.79
N ASP A 42 -3.07 5.92 16.99
CA ASP A 42 -2.00 6.88 16.67
C ASP A 42 -1.37 6.68 15.28
N ARG A 43 -2.22 6.83 14.26
CA ARG A 43 -1.81 6.68 12.86
C ARG A 43 -0.80 7.73 12.39
N GLU A 44 -0.62 8.82 13.14
CA GLU A 44 0.30 9.90 12.79
C GLU A 44 1.72 9.53 13.21
N ALA A 45 1.91 9.07 14.45
CA ALA A 45 3.19 8.50 14.88
C ALA A 45 3.62 7.32 14.00
N ALA A 46 2.67 6.47 13.58
CA ALA A 46 2.97 5.38 12.63
C ALA A 46 3.45 5.87 11.26
N HIS A 47 2.97 7.03 10.80
CA HIS A 47 3.45 7.64 9.57
C HIS A 47 4.89 8.15 9.73
N GLU A 48 5.16 8.85 10.82
CA GLU A 48 6.49 9.40 11.12
C GLU A 48 7.53 8.29 11.22
N LEU A 49 7.23 7.22 11.96
CA LEU A 49 8.09 6.05 12.06
C LEU A 49 8.37 5.43 10.68
N LEU A 50 7.33 5.23 9.87
CA LEU A 50 7.48 4.67 8.52
C LEU A 50 8.39 5.54 7.63
N VAL A 51 8.27 6.86 7.72
CA VAL A 51 9.08 7.80 6.96
C VAL A 51 10.54 7.77 7.41
N CYS A 52 10.79 7.81 8.72
CA CYS A 52 12.12 7.69 9.30
C CYS A 52 12.80 6.35 8.96
N ASP A 53 12.04 5.27 8.93
CA ASP A 53 12.58 3.94 8.68
C ASP A 53 13.07 3.75 7.23
N TYR A 54 12.42 4.38 6.25
CA TYR A 54 12.59 4.00 4.84
C TYR A 54 12.74 5.15 3.82
N PHE A 55 12.21 6.35 4.12
CA PHE A 55 11.99 7.39 3.11
C PHE A 55 12.85 8.65 3.30
N VAL A 56 13.42 8.86 4.49
CA VAL A 56 14.40 9.95 4.72
C VAL A 56 15.77 9.60 4.11
N THR A 57 16.61 10.63 3.92
CA THR A 57 17.95 10.47 3.32
C THR A 57 18.84 9.52 4.14
N ASP A 58 18.86 9.71 5.46
CA ASP A 58 19.57 8.86 6.42
C ASP A 58 18.59 7.88 7.09
N SER A 59 17.85 7.13 6.28
CA SER A 59 16.84 6.19 6.78
C SER A 59 17.46 5.06 7.58
N LEU A 60 16.74 4.59 8.62
CA LEU A 60 17.21 3.49 9.48
C LEU A 60 17.55 2.23 8.66
N TYR A 61 16.78 1.98 7.61
CA TYR A 61 17.01 0.88 6.67
C TYR A 61 17.50 1.40 5.32
N ASP A 62 18.48 0.69 4.76
CA ASP A 62 19.03 1.00 3.44
C ASP A 62 18.09 0.59 2.29
N LEU A 63 18.49 0.90 1.06
CA LEU A 63 17.72 0.56 -0.14
C LEU A 63 17.60 -0.95 -0.38
N SER A 64 18.55 -1.75 0.13
CA SER A 64 18.51 -3.21 0.02
C SER A 64 17.40 -3.77 0.90
N LYS A 65 17.33 -3.32 2.16
CA LYS A 65 16.25 -3.63 3.09
C LYS A 65 14.92 -3.11 2.60
N PHE A 66 14.86 -1.94 1.98
CA PHE A 66 13.64 -1.46 1.33
C PHE A 66 13.12 -2.47 0.29
N LYS A 67 13.98 -2.91 -0.64
CA LYS A 67 13.62 -3.89 -1.68
C LYS A 67 13.20 -5.24 -1.07
N GLU A 68 13.88 -5.70 -0.03
CA GLU A 68 13.52 -6.94 0.68
C GLU A 68 12.11 -6.84 1.30
N ARG A 69 11.77 -5.67 1.86
CA ARG A 69 10.50 -5.43 2.56
C ARG A 69 9.31 -5.18 1.65
N PHE A 70 9.52 -4.49 0.54
CA PHE A 70 8.44 -4.06 -0.35
C PHE A 70 8.44 -4.77 -1.70
N ARG A 71 9.45 -5.62 -1.96
CA ARG A 71 9.67 -6.35 -3.22
C ARG A 71 9.81 -5.47 -4.47
N ILE A 72 9.92 -4.15 -4.29
CA ILE A 72 10.11 -3.15 -5.34
C ILE A 72 11.15 -2.11 -4.91
N SER A 73 11.73 -1.38 -5.88
CA SER A 73 12.67 -0.29 -5.58
C SER A 73 11.96 0.92 -4.95
N ARG A 74 12.67 1.69 -4.11
CA ARG A 74 12.12 2.93 -3.50
C ARG A 74 11.66 3.94 -4.54
N ASN A 75 12.39 4.07 -5.65
CA ASN A 75 12.02 4.97 -6.73
C ASN A 75 10.73 4.53 -7.43
N LEU A 76 10.58 3.22 -7.72
CA LEU A 76 9.34 2.67 -8.28
C LEU A 76 8.16 2.85 -7.32
N PHE A 77 8.37 2.59 -6.03
CA PHE A 77 7.36 2.86 -5.00
C PHE A 77 6.88 4.32 -5.05
N LEU A 78 7.82 5.27 -5.04
CA LEU A 78 7.48 6.70 -5.03
C LEU A 78 6.76 7.13 -6.32
N ARG A 79 7.14 6.57 -7.47
CA ARG A 79 6.45 6.79 -8.75
C ARG A 79 5.01 6.32 -8.69
N ILE A 80 4.77 5.05 -8.31
CA ILE A 80 3.43 4.49 -8.18
C ILE A 80 2.59 5.27 -7.16
N ALA A 81 3.16 5.58 -6.00
CA ALA A 81 2.47 6.35 -4.97
C ALA A 81 2.07 7.75 -5.47
N LEU A 82 2.93 8.42 -6.23
CA LEU A 82 2.65 9.72 -6.81
C LEU A 82 1.51 9.64 -7.84
N ASP A 83 1.56 8.66 -8.74
CA ASP A 83 0.54 8.47 -9.76
C ASP A 83 -0.82 8.11 -9.13
N LEU A 84 -0.84 7.24 -8.12
CA LEU A 84 -2.05 6.92 -7.38
C LEU A 84 -2.63 8.13 -6.65
N LYS A 85 -1.79 8.93 -5.98
CA LYS A 85 -2.24 10.15 -5.28
C LYS A 85 -2.85 11.17 -6.24
N ARG A 86 -2.28 11.30 -7.44
CA ARG A 86 -2.74 12.25 -8.46
C ARG A 86 -4.09 11.87 -9.06
N ASN A 87 -4.31 10.58 -9.31
CA ASN A 87 -5.47 10.11 -10.06
C ASN A 87 -6.63 9.63 -9.16
N TYR A 88 -6.37 9.16 -7.93
CA TYR A 88 -7.40 8.50 -7.12
C TYR A 88 -7.52 9.10 -5.72
N GLU A 89 -8.74 9.57 -5.40
CA GLU A 89 -9.06 10.23 -4.13
C GLU A 89 -8.76 9.34 -2.92
N PHE A 90 -8.96 8.02 -3.04
CA PHE A 90 -8.65 7.08 -1.96
C PHE A 90 -7.21 7.18 -1.50
N PHE A 91 -6.25 7.48 -2.39
CA PHE A 91 -4.84 7.58 -2.05
C PHE A 91 -4.42 8.96 -1.54
N GLN A 92 -5.30 9.96 -1.62
CA GLN A 92 -5.02 11.30 -1.10
C GLN A 92 -5.13 11.32 0.43
N LEU A 93 -4.37 12.22 1.05
CA LEU A 93 -4.52 12.51 2.47
C LEU A 93 -5.80 13.34 2.65
N ARG A 94 -6.69 12.86 3.51
CA ARG A 94 -7.95 13.55 3.82
C ARG A 94 -8.10 13.76 5.31
N TRP A 95 -8.85 14.79 5.68
CA TRP A 95 -9.29 15.05 7.04
C TRP A 95 -10.74 14.61 7.18
N ASP A 96 -11.07 13.97 8.30
CA ASP A 96 -12.48 13.67 8.58
C ASP A 96 -13.21 14.92 9.10
N ALA A 97 -14.55 14.84 9.19
CA ALA A 97 -15.39 15.94 9.67
C ALA A 97 -15.08 16.36 11.12
N ARG A 98 -14.30 15.57 11.87
CA ARG A 98 -13.86 15.85 13.23
C ARG A 98 -12.45 16.44 13.27
N GLY A 99 -11.86 16.75 12.12
CA GLY A 99 -10.51 17.29 12.02
C GLY A 99 -9.42 16.26 12.29
N LYS A 100 -9.70 14.96 12.20
CA LYS A 100 -8.66 13.92 12.34
C LYS A 100 -8.03 13.64 10.99
N ARG A 101 -6.69 13.62 10.98
CA ARG A 101 -5.89 13.27 9.81
C ARG A 101 -6.15 11.82 9.38
N GLY A 102 -6.36 11.59 8.10
CA GLY A 102 -6.49 10.27 7.49
C GLY A 102 -5.14 9.58 7.30
N PHE A 103 -5.15 8.39 6.69
CA PHE A 103 -3.90 7.72 6.29
C PHE A 103 -3.29 8.40 5.07
N THR A 104 -1.97 8.52 5.07
CA THR A 104 -1.20 9.07 3.95
C THR A 104 -1.13 8.09 2.79
N THR A 105 -0.81 8.60 1.60
CA THR A 105 -0.53 7.78 0.41
C THR A 105 0.52 6.72 0.69
N ILE A 106 1.61 7.10 1.36
CA ILE A 106 2.73 6.20 1.70
C ILE A 106 2.20 5.06 2.56
N GLN A 107 1.46 5.35 3.64
CA GLN A 107 0.88 4.30 4.48
C GLN A 107 -0.02 3.34 3.71
N LYS A 108 -0.89 3.86 2.82
CA LYS A 108 -1.80 3.03 2.02
C LYS A 108 -1.04 2.12 1.05
N CYS A 109 -0.06 2.66 0.34
CA CYS A 109 0.78 1.89 -0.60
C CYS A 109 1.65 0.86 0.13
N THR A 110 2.24 1.23 1.27
CA THR A 110 3.02 0.32 2.13
C THR A 110 2.15 -0.84 2.62
N THR A 111 0.91 -0.57 3.08
CA THR A 111 -0.02 -1.63 3.49
C THR A 111 -0.35 -2.58 2.34
N ALA A 112 -0.59 -2.05 1.13
CA ALA A 112 -0.89 -2.88 -0.04
C ALA A 112 0.30 -3.77 -0.44
N LEU A 113 1.49 -3.18 -0.61
CA LEU A 113 2.69 -3.89 -1.04
C LEU A 113 3.17 -4.92 -0.03
N ARG A 114 3.03 -4.65 1.27
CA ARG A 114 3.34 -5.66 2.29
C ARG A 114 2.39 -6.86 2.24
N GLN A 115 1.09 -6.62 2.05
CA GLN A 115 0.15 -7.73 1.89
C GLN A 115 0.43 -8.54 0.62
N LEU A 116 0.72 -7.88 -0.52
CA LEU A 116 1.11 -8.55 -1.76
C LEU A 116 2.43 -9.34 -1.64
N GLY A 117 3.45 -8.72 -1.04
CA GLY A 117 4.80 -9.29 -1.00
C GLY A 117 5.00 -10.42 0.01
N TYR A 118 4.13 -10.54 1.00
CA TYR A 118 4.22 -11.56 2.04
C TYR A 118 3.00 -12.50 2.11
N GLY A 119 1.92 -12.23 1.36
CA GLY A 119 0.67 -12.98 1.49
C GLY A 119 0.05 -12.87 2.89
N ILE A 120 0.42 -11.84 3.66
CA ILE A 120 -0.08 -11.63 5.03
C ILE A 120 -1.50 -11.07 5.00
N THR A 121 -2.32 -11.53 5.93
CA THR A 121 -3.68 -11.02 6.14
C THR A 121 -3.63 -9.58 6.68
N ALA A 122 -4.67 -8.79 6.38
CA ALA A 122 -4.75 -7.37 6.74
C ALA A 122 -4.69 -7.09 8.25
N ASP A 123 -4.94 -8.10 9.08
CA ASP A 123 -4.85 -8.05 10.56
C ASP A 123 -3.39 -7.97 11.05
N ALA A 124 -2.44 -8.65 10.41
CA ALA A 124 -1.01 -8.57 10.75
C ALA A 124 -0.38 -7.21 10.41
N SER A 125 -1.01 -6.45 9.50
CA SER A 125 -0.56 -5.11 9.09
C SER A 125 -0.87 -4.03 10.13
N ASP A 126 -1.78 -4.32 11.07
CA ASP A 126 -2.33 -3.37 12.03
C ASP A 126 -1.29 -2.88 13.06
N GLU A 127 -0.34 -3.73 13.46
CA GLU A 127 0.59 -3.37 14.53
C GLU A 127 1.58 -2.28 14.13
N TYR A 128 2.09 -2.34 12.90
CA TYR A 128 3.11 -1.42 12.40
C TYR A 128 2.51 -0.15 11.77
N LEU A 129 1.43 -0.29 10.98
CA LEU A 129 0.82 0.83 10.25
C LEU A 129 -0.41 1.41 10.96
N LYS A 130 -0.80 0.83 12.10
CA LYS A 130 -1.91 1.30 12.95
C LYS A 130 -3.22 1.42 12.16
N MET A 131 -3.40 0.52 11.20
CA MET A 131 -4.46 0.52 10.21
C MET A 131 -5.47 -0.59 10.48
N SER A 132 -6.76 -0.27 10.42
CA SER A 132 -7.81 -1.28 10.63
C SER A 132 -7.78 -2.34 9.53
N GLU A 133 -8.11 -3.59 9.88
CA GLU A 133 -8.23 -4.73 8.95
C GLU A 133 -9.07 -4.37 7.69
N ARG A 134 -10.18 -3.65 7.87
CA ARG A 134 -11.03 -3.20 6.76
C ARG A 134 -10.28 -2.24 5.84
N THR A 135 -9.64 -1.23 6.42
CA THR A 135 -8.85 -0.26 5.65
C THR A 135 -7.66 -0.92 4.97
N GLY A 136 -7.02 -1.91 5.60
CA GLY A 136 -5.94 -2.69 5.00
C GLY A 136 -6.39 -3.49 3.79
N ARG A 137 -7.57 -4.12 3.86
CA ARG A 137 -8.20 -4.80 2.71
C ARG A 137 -8.58 -3.84 1.58
N ASP A 138 -9.11 -2.67 1.93
CA ASP A 138 -9.41 -1.64 0.93
C ASP A 138 -8.11 -1.14 0.25
N CYS A 139 -7.00 -1.01 1.01
CA CYS A 139 -5.71 -0.61 0.45
C CYS A 139 -5.18 -1.60 -0.58
N ILE A 140 -5.13 -2.91 -0.28
CA ILE A 140 -4.61 -3.88 -1.25
C ILE A 140 -5.50 -3.94 -2.49
N TYR A 141 -6.82 -3.96 -2.33
CA TYR A 141 -7.74 -4.07 -3.46
C TYR A 141 -7.65 -2.86 -4.39
N LEU A 142 -7.81 -1.65 -3.84
CA LEU A 142 -7.79 -0.42 -4.64
C LEU A 142 -6.40 -0.14 -5.21
N PHE A 143 -5.34 -0.55 -4.51
CA PHE A 143 -3.99 -0.51 -5.08
C PHE A 143 -3.88 -1.40 -6.32
N CYS A 144 -4.32 -2.66 -6.22
CA CYS A 144 -4.25 -3.60 -7.34
C CYS A 144 -5.09 -3.12 -8.54
N GLU A 145 -6.33 -2.70 -8.29
CA GLU A 145 -7.25 -2.19 -9.31
C GLU A 145 -6.66 -1.01 -10.06
N TYR A 146 -6.19 0.01 -9.33
CA TYR A 146 -5.70 1.25 -9.93
C TYR A 146 -4.29 1.13 -10.51
N VAL A 147 -3.44 0.25 -9.97
CA VAL A 147 -2.14 -0.03 -10.60
C VAL A 147 -2.33 -0.76 -11.92
N ILE A 148 -3.28 -1.70 -12.01
CA ILE A 148 -3.64 -2.31 -13.30
C ILE A 148 -4.18 -1.23 -14.23
N GLU A 149 -5.13 -0.40 -13.80
CA GLU A 149 -5.70 0.66 -14.65
C GLU A 149 -4.63 1.62 -15.20
N LEU A 150 -3.67 2.06 -14.38
CA LEU A 150 -2.63 3.01 -14.78
C LEU A 150 -1.55 2.42 -15.68
N TYR A 151 -1.20 1.15 -15.48
CA TYR A 151 -0.01 0.55 -16.09
C TYR A 151 -0.31 -0.60 -17.05
N ARG A 152 -1.58 -1.03 -17.20
CA ARG A 152 -1.96 -2.10 -18.13
C ARG A 152 -1.49 -1.80 -19.54
N ASP A 153 -1.89 -0.68 -20.12
CA ASP A 153 -1.57 -0.38 -21.53
C ASP A 153 -0.07 -0.20 -21.82
N ILE A 154 0.75 -0.03 -20.77
CA ILE A 154 2.20 0.11 -20.88
C ILE A 154 2.88 -1.28 -20.85
N TYR A 155 2.27 -2.28 -20.21
CA TYR A 155 2.95 -3.53 -19.85
C TYR A 155 2.15 -4.83 -20.09
N LEU A 156 0.87 -4.76 -20.46
CA LEU A 156 -0.06 -5.87 -20.69
C LEU A 156 -0.83 -5.67 -21.99
#